data_AF-A0A7S2HUT3-F1
#
_entry.id   AF-A0A7S2HUT3-F1
#
_cell.length_a   1.000
_cell.length_b   1.000
_cell.length_c   1.000
_cell.angle_alpha   90.00
_cell.angle_beta   90.00
_cell.angle_gamma   90.00
#
_symmetry.space_group_name_H-M   'P 1'
#
loop_
_entity.id
_entity.type
_entity.pdbx_description
1 polymer ?
#
loop_
_entity_poly.entity_id
_entity_poly.type
_entity_poly.pdbx_seq_one_letter_code
_entity_poly.pdbx_strand_id
1 'polypeptide(L)'
;VAVERALERLVGVVEPARALELLLPVVGSEGAPLEQAVMRLLPSVLQRMPPPEVQAQLDAVVPVAVTAFGSQSLEVRKAAVFCLVDIYMILGEQIMPRLVKDLTPSQMKLVTIYIGRQQRECEDLEAREADWASA
;
A
#
# COMPACT_ATOMS: atom_id res chain seq x y z
N VAL A 1 -13.72 10.54 -4.90
CA VAL A 1 -12.93 11.74 -4.54
C VAL A 1 -13.37 12.39 -3.23
N ALA A 2 -14.66 12.72 -3.01
CA ALA A 2 -15.07 13.38 -1.75
C ALA A 2 -14.87 12.50 -0.49
N VAL A 3 -15.28 11.22 -0.56
CA VAL A 3 -15.12 10.25 0.55
C VAL A 3 -13.66 10.01 0.89
N GLU A 4 -12.82 9.80 -0.12
CA GLU A 4 -11.38 9.57 0.05
C GLU A 4 -10.69 10.76 0.73
N ARG A 5 -10.92 11.99 0.27
CA ARG A 5 -10.37 13.20 0.91
C ARG A 5 -10.85 13.40 2.35
N ALA A 6 -12.09 13.02 2.65
CA ALA A 6 -12.61 13.08 4.01
C ALA A 6 -11.91 12.05 4.91
N LEU A 7 -11.73 10.82 4.41
CA LEU A 7 -10.99 9.76 5.10
C LEU A 7 -9.53 10.15 5.32
N GLU A 8 -8.84 10.70 4.31
CA GLU A 8 -7.46 11.21 4.44
C GLU A 8 -7.31 12.19 5.60
N ARG A 9 -8.21 13.19 5.65
CA ARG A 9 -8.19 14.21 6.71
C ARG A 9 -8.45 13.61 8.09
N LEU A 10 -9.41 12.70 8.19
CA LEU A 10 -9.78 12.06 9.46
C LEU A 10 -8.65 11.15 9.95
N VAL A 11 -8.10 10.32 9.06
CA VAL A 11 -6.99 9.43 9.36
C VAL A 11 -5.74 10.22 9.73
N GLY A 12 -5.49 11.36 9.08
CA GLY A 12 -4.35 12.24 9.36
C GLY A 12 -4.31 12.80 10.79
N VAL A 13 -5.45 12.91 11.48
CA VAL A 13 -5.52 13.38 12.88
C VAL A 13 -5.63 12.24 13.90
N VAL A 14 -5.80 11.00 13.45
CA VAL A 14 -5.84 9.79 14.29
C VAL A 14 -4.45 9.17 14.34
N GLU A 15 -4.13 8.51 15.46
CA GLU A 15 -2.91 7.69 15.58
C GLU A 15 -2.90 6.64 14.45
N PRO A 16 -1.85 6.54 13.62
CA PRO A 16 -1.70 5.53 12.58
C PRO A 16 -2.19 4.11 12.93
N ALA A 17 -1.82 3.54 14.07
CA ALA A 17 -2.21 2.18 14.47
C ALA A 17 -3.73 2.09 14.67
N ARG A 18 -4.32 3.10 15.31
CA ARG A 18 -5.76 3.18 15.50
C ARG A 18 -6.49 3.41 14.17
N ALA A 19 -5.89 4.16 13.24
CA ALA A 19 -6.46 4.31 11.92
C ALA A 19 -6.52 2.98 11.16
N LEU A 20 -5.48 2.13 11.24
CA LEU A 20 -5.52 0.79 10.66
C LEU A 20 -6.64 -0.06 11.24
N GLU A 21 -6.82 -0.07 12.56
CA GLU A 21 -7.91 -0.81 13.22
C GLU A 21 -9.31 -0.39 12.73
N LEU A 22 -9.48 0.87 12.35
CA LEU A 22 -10.74 1.40 11.81
C LEU A 22 -10.91 1.11 10.32
N LEU A 23 -9.82 1.16 9.56
CA LEU A 23 -9.83 1.04 8.10
C LEU A 23 -9.87 -0.41 7.62
N LEU A 24 -9.09 -1.31 8.25
CA LEU A 24 -8.99 -2.70 7.78
C LEU A 24 -10.34 -3.44 7.68
N PRO A 25 -11.28 -3.30 8.63
CA PRO A 25 -12.59 -3.96 8.54
C PRO A 25 -13.46 -3.52 7.35
N VAL A 26 -13.20 -2.36 6.76
CA VAL A 26 -13.95 -1.81 5.61
C VAL A 26 -13.67 -2.59 4.33
N VAL A 27 -12.49 -3.20 4.22
CA VAL A 27 -12.08 -3.95 3.05
C VAL A 27 -12.77 -5.32 3.05
N GLY A 28 -13.59 -5.61 2.04
CA GLY A 28 -14.35 -6.86 1.91
C GLY A 28 -15.76 -6.83 2.52
N SER A 29 -16.12 -5.76 3.24
CA SER A 29 -17.43 -5.61 3.89
C SER A 29 -18.30 -4.52 3.28
N GLU A 30 -17.71 -3.60 2.51
CA GLU A 30 -18.37 -2.43 1.96
C GLU A 30 -18.39 -2.44 0.43
N GLY A 31 -19.05 -1.45 -0.17
CA GLY A 31 -19.06 -1.30 -1.63
C GLY A 31 -17.67 -1.02 -2.21
N ALA A 32 -17.40 -1.55 -3.41
CA ALA A 32 -16.11 -1.43 -4.09
C ALA A 32 -15.48 -0.02 -4.12
N PRO A 33 -16.23 1.10 -4.28
CA PRO A 33 -15.64 2.44 -4.24
C PRO A 33 -15.01 2.80 -2.88
N LEU A 34 -15.60 2.33 -1.78
CA LEU A 34 -15.09 2.58 -0.44
C LEU A 34 -13.91 1.67 -0.13
N GLU A 35 -14.01 0.38 -0.46
CA GLU A 35 -12.87 -0.56 -0.36
C GLU A 35 -11.65 -0.05 -1.12
N GLN A 36 -11.86 0.41 -2.35
CA GLN A 36 -10.80 0.94 -3.21
C GLN A 36 -10.14 2.18 -2.59
N ALA A 37 -10.94 3.09 -2.03
CA ALA A 37 -10.42 4.27 -1.34
C ALA A 37 -9.59 3.88 -0.12
N VAL A 38 -10.10 2.98 0.71
CA VAL A 38 -9.35 2.49 1.88
C VAL A 38 -8.04 1.81 1.48
N MET A 39 -8.05 0.94 0.46
CA MET A 39 -6.84 0.29 -0.04
C MET A 39 -5.77 1.28 -0.50
N ARG A 40 -6.16 2.40 -1.11
CA ARG A 40 -5.21 3.47 -1.48
C ARG A 40 -4.69 4.26 -0.29
N LEU A 41 -5.44 4.31 0.82
CA LEU A 41 -5.07 5.07 2.00
C LEU A 41 -4.14 4.31 2.94
N LEU A 42 -4.26 2.99 3.03
CA LEU A 42 -3.45 2.17 3.93
C LEU A 42 -1.93 2.47 3.84
N PRO A 43 -1.30 2.61 2.67
CA PRO A 43 0.12 2.93 2.59
C PRO A 43 0.48 4.28 3.24
N SER A 44 -0.36 5.31 3.05
CA SER A 44 -0.12 6.63 3.65
C SER A 44 -0.21 6.61 5.18
N VAL A 45 -1.00 5.69 5.76
CA VAL A 45 -1.04 5.46 7.20
C VAL A 45 0.26 4.81 7.68
N LEU A 46 0.73 3.79 6.95
CA LEU A 46 1.96 3.07 7.29
C LEU A 46 3.20 3.96 7.17
N GLN A 47 3.25 4.87 6.21
CA GLN A 47 4.34 5.84 6.04
C GLN A 47 4.50 6.80 7.24
N ARG A 48 3.49 6.93 8.09
CA ARG A 48 3.55 7.74 9.31
C ARG A 48 4.16 7.01 10.51
N MET A 49 4.48 5.73 10.34
CA MET A 49 5.10 4.89 11.36
C MET A 49 6.57 4.63 11.03
N PRO A 50 7.45 4.43 12.02
CA PRO A 50 8.79 3.94 11.77
C PRO A 50 8.75 2.48 11.23
N PRO A 51 9.74 2.04 10.44
CA PRO A 51 9.73 0.72 9.81
C PRO A 51 9.49 -0.48 10.76
N PRO A 52 10.02 -0.52 12.00
CA PRO A 52 9.74 -1.61 12.93
C PRO A 52 8.25 -1.70 13.33
N GLU A 53 7.57 -0.55 13.46
CA GLU A 53 6.13 -0.53 13.75
C GLU A 53 5.32 -0.99 12.54
N VAL A 54 5.71 -0.59 11.33
CA VAL A 54 5.09 -1.09 10.09
C VAL A 54 5.21 -2.62 10.00
N GLN A 55 6.38 -3.17 10.36
CA GLN A 55 6.56 -4.63 10.42
C GLN A 55 5.58 -5.30 11.38
N ALA A 56 5.33 -4.71 12.55
CA ALA A 56 4.37 -5.23 13.52
C ALA A 56 2.92 -5.22 13.00
N GLN A 57 2.59 -4.34 12.04
CA GLN A 57 1.26 -4.27 11.43
C GLN A 57 1.06 -5.23 10.25
N LEU A 58 2.11 -5.87 9.73
CA LEU A 58 2.01 -6.70 8.53
C LEU A 58 1.06 -7.89 8.69
N ASP A 59 0.97 -8.47 9.89
CA ASP A 59 0.05 -9.56 10.17
C ASP A 59 -1.42 -9.16 10.03
N ALA A 60 -1.73 -7.87 10.21
CA ALA A 60 -3.06 -7.33 10.00
C ALA A 60 -3.28 -6.85 8.57
N VAL A 61 -2.30 -6.15 7.98
CA VAL A 61 -2.47 -5.46 6.68
C VAL A 61 -2.32 -6.41 5.49
N VAL A 62 -1.32 -7.30 5.49
CA VAL A 62 -1.02 -8.13 4.32
C VAL A 62 -2.17 -9.06 3.96
N PRO A 63 -2.82 -9.79 4.90
CA PRO A 63 -3.96 -10.64 4.55
C PRO A 63 -5.09 -9.86 3.89
N VAL A 64 -5.39 -8.65 4.38
CA VAL A 64 -6.42 -7.78 3.81
C VAL A 64 -6.08 -7.36 2.38
N ALA A 65 -4.84 -6.96 2.13
CA ALA A 65 -4.38 -6.62 0.79
C ALA A 65 -4.39 -7.82 -0.18
N VAL A 66 -3.99 -9.00 0.29
CA VAL A 66 -4.03 -10.24 -0.51
C VAL A 66 -5.47 -10.62 -0.88
N THR A 67 -6.40 -10.53 0.08
CA THR A 67 -7.83 -10.74 -0.19
C THR A 67 -8.37 -9.73 -1.20
N ALA A 68 -8.05 -8.44 -1.04
CA ALA A 68 -8.47 -7.39 -1.98
C ALA A 68 -7.90 -7.58 -3.40
N PHE A 69 -6.69 -8.14 -3.52
CA PHE A 69 -6.10 -8.51 -4.80
C PHE A 69 -6.90 -9.62 -5.51
N GLY A 70 -7.62 -10.46 -4.76
CA GLY A 70 -8.57 -11.44 -5.31
C GLY A 70 -9.97 -10.90 -5.62
N SER A 71 -10.25 -9.60 -5.39
CA SER A 71 -11.58 -9.01 -5.57
C SER A 71 -12.11 -9.15 -7.00
N GLN A 72 -13.44 -9.23 -7.18
CA GLN A 72 -14.05 -9.18 -8.51
C GLN A 72 -13.92 -7.78 -9.16
N SER A 73 -13.81 -6.73 -8.34
CA SER A 73 -13.61 -5.36 -8.82
C SER A 73 -12.18 -5.14 -9.29
N LEU A 74 -12.00 -4.86 -10.59
CA LEU A 74 -10.70 -4.50 -11.18
C LEU A 74 -10.01 -3.37 -10.41
N GLU A 75 -10.79 -2.37 -10.03
CA GLU A 75 -10.34 -1.16 -9.35
C GLU A 75 -9.78 -1.47 -7.96
N VAL A 76 -10.43 -2.37 -7.22
CA VAL A 76 -9.95 -2.86 -5.92
C VAL A 76 -8.70 -3.71 -6.08
N ARG A 77 -8.67 -4.62 -7.08
CA ARG A 77 -7.47 -5.42 -7.39
C ARG A 77 -6.26 -4.54 -7.69
N LYS A 78 -6.46 -3.50 -8.50
CA LYS A 78 -5.40 -2.54 -8.83
C LYS A 78 -4.92 -1.83 -7.55
N ALA A 79 -5.83 -1.25 -6.76
CA ALA A 79 -5.47 -0.59 -5.51
C ALA A 79 -4.70 -1.51 -4.54
N ALA A 80 -5.09 -2.78 -4.46
CA ALA A 80 -4.38 -3.76 -3.63
C ALA A 80 -2.95 -4.05 -4.10
N VAL A 81 -2.73 -4.17 -5.41
CA VAL A 81 -1.38 -4.30 -5.99
C VAL A 81 -0.53 -3.10 -5.61
N PHE A 82 -1.02 -1.89 -5.83
CA PHE A 82 -0.28 -0.67 -5.48
C PHE A 82 0.00 -0.60 -3.97
N CYS A 83 -0.97 -0.96 -3.13
CA CYS A 83 -0.76 -1.02 -1.68
C CYS A 83 0.38 -1.98 -1.30
N LEU A 84 0.47 -3.17 -1.90
CA LEU A 84 1.57 -4.11 -1.62
C LEU A 84 2.93 -3.58 -2.11
N VAL A 85 2.95 -2.92 -3.26
CA VAL A 85 4.17 -2.28 -3.81
C VAL A 85 4.62 -1.15 -2.88
N ASP A 86 3.71 -0.29 -2.42
CA ASP A 86 4.05 0.81 -1.51
C ASP A 86 4.56 0.29 -0.16
N ILE A 87 4.00 -0.80 0.37
CA ILE A 87 4.54 -1.42 1.60
C ILE A 87 5.96 -1.93 1.35
N TYR A 88 6.24 -2.52 0.19
CA TYR A 88 7.61 -2.86 -0.20
C TYR A 88 8.50 -1.60 -0.29
N MET A 89 8.01 -0.48 -0.83
CA MET A 89 8.79 0.76 -0.86
C MET A 89 9.11 1.30 0.54
N ILE A 90 8.30 1.00 1.56
CA ILE A 90 8.54 1.38 2.96
C ILE A 90 9.56 0.45 3.64
N LEU A 91 9.45 -0.87 3.43
CA LEU A 91 10.23 -1.88 4.18
C LEU A 91 11.43 -2.47 3.42
N GLY A 92 11.46 -2.29 2.10
CA GLY A 92 12.38 -2.93 1.18
C GLY A 92 12.24 -4.46 1.18
N GLU A 93 13.38 -5.15 1.00
CA GLU A 93 13.46 -6.61 0.93
C GLU A 93 12.92 -7.35 2.17
N GLN A 94 12.75 -6.66 3.31
CA GLN A 94 12.29 -7.27 4.56
C GLN A 94 10.88 -7.86 4.46
N ILE A 95 10.01 -7.34 3.58
CA ILE A 95 8.66 -7.88 3.39
C ILE A 95 8.63 -9.08 2.41
N MET A 96 9.68 -9.29 1.62
CA MET A 96 9.69 -10.29 0.55
C MET A 96 9.36 -11.72 1.02
N PRO A 97 9.90 -12.24 2.15
CA PRO A 97 9.54 -13.57 2.62
C PRO A 97 8.04 -13.72 2.88
N ARG A 98 7.36 -12.65 3.29
CA ARG A 98 5.92 -12.66 3.55
C ARG A 98 5.12 -12.63 2.24
N LEU A 99 5.51 -11.78 1.29
CA LEU A 99 4.85 -11.72 -0.03
C LEU A 99 4.96 -13.06 -0.77
N VAL A 100 6.12 -13.70 -0.73
CA VAL A 100 6.32 -15.04 -1.35
C VAL A 100 5.46 -16.10 -0.69
N LYS A 101 5.22 -16.00 0.62
CA LYS A 101 4.38 -16.94 1.36
C LYS A 101 2.89 -16.78 1.04
N ASP A 102 2.41 -15.53 0.96
CA ASP A 102 0.98 -15.25 0.94
C ASP A 102 0.42 -15.02 -0.48
N LEU A 103 1.26 -14.77 -1.48
CA LEU A 103 0.86 -14.58 -2.88
C LEU A 103 1.06 -15.83 -3.73
N THR A 104 0.19 -16.03 -4.71
CA THR A 104 0.43 -17.02 -5.77
C THR A 104 1.60 -16.61 -6.66
N PRO A 105 2.26 -17.54 -7.38
CA PRO A 105 3.39 -17.21 -8.26
C PRO A 105 3.07 -16.12 -9.30
N SER A 106 1.85 -16.12 -9.84
CA SER A 106 1.39 -15.11 -10.81
C SER A 106 1.20 -13.74 -10.16
N GLN A 107 0.62 -13.69 -8.97
CA GLN A 107 0.46 -12.45 -8.21
C GLN A 107 1.80 -11.87 -7.78
N MET A 108 2.71 -12.72 -7.29
CA MET A 108 4.06 -12.33 -6.90
C MET A 108 4.82 -11.74 -8.08
N LYS A 109 4.79 -12.42 -9.24
CA LYS A 109 5.41 -11.91 -10.47
C LYS A 109 4.88 -10.52 -10.84
N LEU A 110 3.57 -10.32 -10.74
CA LEU A 110 2.95 -9.03 -11.01
C LEU A 110 3.46 -7.96 -10.03
N VAL A 111 3.42 -8.21 -8.72
CA VAL A 111 3.90 -7.28 -7.69
C VAL A 111 5.38 -6.93 -7.92
N THR A 112 6.24 -7.91 -8.19
CA THR A 112 7.66 -7.67 -8.50
C THR A 112 7.88 -6.78 -9.73
N ILE A 113 7.06 -6.93 -10.77
CA ILE A 113 7.12 -6.05 -11.95
C ILE A 113 6.78 -4.61 -11.56
N TYR A 114 5.76 -4.39 -10.73
CA TYR A 114 5.38 -3.05 -10.30
C TYR A 114 6.39 -2.43 -9.33
N ILE A 115 6.97 -3.22 -8.41
CA ILE A 115 8.10 -2.78 -7.59
C ILE A 115 9.23 -2.27 -8.47
N GLY A 116 9.70 -3.08 -9.43
CA GLY A 116 10.80 -2.71 -10.30
C GLY A 116 10.48 -1.55 -11.25
N ARG A 117 9.21 -1.21 -11.45
CA ARG A 117 8.77 -0.02 -12.18
C ARG A 117 8.81 1.22 -11.29
N GLN A 118 8.29 1.12 -10.06
CA GLN A 118 8.23 2.23 -9.11
C GLN A 118 9.62 2.63 -8.60
N GLN A 119 10.52 1.66 -8.41
CA GLN A 119 11.93 1.94 -8.08
C GLN A 119 12.60 2.78 -9.17
N ARG A 120 12.50 2.38 -10.44
CA ARG A 120 13.06 3.14 -11.57
C ARG A 120 12.48 4.55 -11.67
N GLU A 121 11.17 4.68 -11.47
CA GLU A 121 10.51 5.99 -11.46
C GLU A 121 11.05 6.90 -10.34
N CYS A 122 11.34 6.34 -9.17
CA CYS A 122 11.99 7.07 -8.06
C CYS A 122 13.43 7.47 -8.41
N GLU A 123 14.23 6.54 -8.94
CA GLU A 123 15.61 6.78 -9.36
C GLU A 123 15.70 7.87 -10.44
N ASP A 124 14.80 7.84 -11.43
CA ASP A 124 14.72 8.83 -12.50
C ASP A 124 14.34 10.23 -11.98
N LEU A 125 13.47 10.31 -10.96
CA LEU A 125 13.10 11.58 -10.32
C LEU A 125 14.27 12.17 -9.53
N GLU A 126 14.96 11.36 -8.74
CA GLU A 126 16.13 11.78 -7.96
C GLU A 126 17.26 12.26 -8.88
N ALA A 127 17.51 11.58 -10.00
CA ALA A 127 18.50 12.00 -10.99
C ALA A 127 18.18 13.39 -11.57
N ARG A 128 16.91 13.64 -11.90
CA ARG A 128 16.46 14.94 -12.43
C ARG A 128 16.56 16.06 -11.39
N GLU A 129 16.28 15.76 -10.12
CA GLU A 129 16.42 16.72 -9.03
C GLU A 129 17.89 17.06 -8.76
N ALA A 130 18.79 16.07 -8.82
CA ALA A 130 20.23 16.28 -8.69
C ALA A 130 20.81 17.13 -9.84
N ASP A 131 20.36 16.87 -11.08
CA ASP A 131 20.73 17.67 -12.25
C ASP A 131 20.27 19.13 -12.12
N TRP A 132 19.04 19.35 -11.64
CA TRP A 132 18.51 20.70 -11.38
C TRP A 132 19.24 21.42 -10.26
N ALA A 133 19.56 20.73 -9.15
CA ALA A 133 20.26 21.33 -8.02
C ALA A 133 21.73 21.68 -8.32
N SER A 134 22.29 21.09 -9.37
CA SER A 134 23.68 21.31 -9.81
C SER A 134 23.82 22.38 -10.91
N ALA A 135 22.70 22.91 -11.41
CA ALA A 135 22.63 23.95 -12.45
C ALA A 135 22.37 25.34 -11.86
#